data_AF-A0A9W4IAG4-F1
#
_entry.id   AF-A0A9W4IAG4-F1
#
_cell.length_a   1.000
_cell.length_b   1.000
_cell.length_c   1.000
_cell.angle_alpha   90.00
_cell.angle_beta   90.00
_cell.angle_gamma   90.00
#
_symmetry.space_group_name_H-M   'P 1'
#
loop_
_entity.id
_entity.type
_entity.pdbx_description
1 polymer ?
#
loop_
_entity_poly.entity_id
_entity_poly.type
_entity_poly.pdbx_seq_one_letter_code
_entity_poly.pdbx_strand_id
1 'polypeptide(L)'
;MAYFDWLISFTFSMYMIRHKIDGTQNIPQISFEVIGSTGNIYKTVIGKVPTCDCPDVRFRKTQCKHICFVLSAMDVPEQLVYQRSFLPFLREMLAVLSLKRNLDTTTLTSAGERKPVDGKCPICFHGFETDQKTTWCQSCGSNFHKACFKTWEAAMHTSHTVVSCLYW
;
A
#
# COMPACT_ATOMS: atom_id res chain seq x y z
N MET A 1 16.91 -1.00 12.42
CA MET A 1 17.25 -1.87 11.27
C MET A 1 16.78 -3.31 11.51
N ALA A 2 17.43 -4.12 12.35
CA ALA A 2 17.00 -5.52 12.56
C ALA A 2 15.58 -5.71 13.15
N TYR A 3 15.09 -4.78 13.98
CA TYR A 3 13.75 -4.86 14.59
C TYR A 3 12.61 -4.53 13.60
N PHE A 4 12.89 -3.67 12.61
CA PHE A 4 11.95 -3.28 11.56
C PHE A 4 11.84 -4.38 10.50
N ASP A 5 12.97 -4.94 10.08
CA ASP A 5 13.00 -6.15 9.27
C ASP A 5 12.32 -7.30 10.00
N TRP A 6 12.47 -7.43 11.33
CA TRP A 6 11.80 -8.47 12.12
C TRP A 6 10.28 -8.24 12.28
N LEU A 7 9.79 -7.00 12.41
CA LEU A 7 8.36 -6.69 12.48
C LEU A 7 7.64 -6.75 11.11
N ILE A 8 8.37 -6.47 10.03
CA ILE A 8 7.92 -6.72 8.64
C ILE A 8 8.04 -8.21 8.30
N SER A 9 9.07 -8.91 8.81
CA SER A 9 9.29 -10.36 8.65
C SER A 9 8.41 -11.21 9.56
N PHE A 10 7.75 -10.65 10.56
CA PHE A 10 6.69 -11.34 11.30
C PHE A 10 5.41 -11.35 10.45
N THR A 11 5.43 -12.10 9.36
CA THR A 11 4.32 -12.85 8.74
C THR A 11 2.90 -12.26 8.82
N PHE A 12 2.73 -10.95 8.77
CA PHE A 12 1.40 -10.36 8.61
C PHE A 12 1.16 -10.17 7.12
N SER A 13 0.55 -11.18 6.50
CA SER A 13 0.08 -11.15 5.12
C SER A 13 -0.90 -9.98 4.93
N MET A 14 -0.36 -8.82 4.54
CA MET A 14 -1.11 -7.61 4.24
C MET A 14 -0.86 -7.19 2.80
N TYR A 15 -1.92 -6.76 2.13
CA TYR A 15 -1.89 -6.46 0.70
C TYR A 15 -2.63 -5.15 0.43
N MET A 16 -1.92 -4.14 -0.08
CA MET A 16 -2.53 -2.91 -0.57
C MET A 16 -3.12 -3.15 -1.96
N ILE A 17 -4.40 -2.84 -2.13
CA ILE A 17 -5.15 -3.16 -3.36
C ILE A 17 -5.82 -1.96 -4.02
N ARG A 18 -6.04 -0.89 -3.27
CA ARG A 18 -6.56 0.39 -3.77
C ARG A 18 -6.02 1.51 -2.91
N HIS A 19 -5.82 2.67 -3.51
CA HIS A 19 -5.67 3.91 -2.78
C HIS A 19 -6.42 5.03 -3.52
N LYS A 20 -6.81 6.05 -2.78
CA LYS A 20 -7.49 7.22 -3.32
C LYS A 20 -7.06 8.45 -2.54
N ILE A 21 -6.55 9.45 -3.26
CA ILE A 21 -6.28 10.75 -2.66
C ILE A 21 -7.63 11.49 -2.56
N ASP A 22 -7.99 11.85 -1.34
CA ASP A 22 -9.20 12.56 -0.96
C ASP A 22 -8.85 13.86 -0.19
N GLY A 23 -9.85 14.62 0.22
CA GLY A 23 -9.66 15.82 1.04
C GLY A 23 -9.48 17.12 0.25
N THR A 24 -9.20 18.21 0.96
CA THR A 24 -9.05 19.56 0.39
C THR A 24 -7.58 19.96 0.34
N GLN A 25 -7.24 21.02 -0.42
CA GLN A 25 -5.88 21.56 -0.43
C GLN A 25 -5.35 21.92 0.98
N ASN A 26 -6.24 22.21 1.93
CA ASN A 26 -5.91 22.59 3.30
C ASN A 26 -5.93 21.41 4.28
N ILE A 27 -6.68 20.36 3.96
CA ILE A 27 -6.81 19.14 4.79
C ILE A 27 -6.73 17.94 3.85
N PRO A 28 -5.51 17.58 3.41
CA PRO A 28 -5.36 16.49 2.49
C PRO A 28 -5.55 15.16 3.23
N GLN A 29 -6.06 14.16 2.51
CA GLN A 29 -6.31 12.84 3.05
C GLN A 29 -5.99 11.81 1.98
N ILE A 30 -5.52 10.64 2.37
CA ILE A 30 -5.40 9.52 1.44
C ILE A 30 -6.04 8.31 2.11
N SER A 31 -6.89 7.61 1.35
CA SER A 31 -7.53 6.38 1.79
C SER A 31 -6.94 5.19 1.06
N PHE A 32 -6.92 4.05 1.75
CA PHE A 32 -6.32 2.80 1.30
C PHE A 32 -7.27 1.65 1.60
N GLU A 33 -7.37 0.71 0.67
CA GLU A 33 -7.98 -0.59 0.91
C GLU A 33 -6.86 -1.62 1.09
N VAL A 34 -6.86 -2.28 2.25
CA VAL A 34 -5.84 -3.23 2.65
C VAL A 34 -6.51 -4.56 2.97
N ILE A 35 -6.05 -5.64 2.35
CA ILE A 35 -6.45 -7.00 2.71
C ILE A 35 -5.62 -7.43 3.91
N GLY A 36 -6.28 -7.80 5.00
CA GLY A 36 -5.65 -8.39 6.17
C GLY A 36 -5.35 -9.89 6.01
N SER A 37 -4.70 -10.49 7.01
CA SER A 37 -4.31 -11.90 7.02
C SER A 37 -5.47 -12.90 6.89
N THR A 38 -6.70 -12.49 7.20
CA THR A 38 -7.92 -13.31 7.07
C THR A 38 -8.65 -13.12 5.74
N GLY A 39 -8.11 -12.31 4.81
CA GLY A 39 -8.75 -12.01 3.53
C GLY A 39 -9.79 -10.89 3.56
N ASN A 40 -10.09 -10.33 4.75
CA ASN A 40 -10.99 -9.18 4.88
C ASN A 40 -10.32 -7.90 4.37
N ILE A 41 -11.10 -7.06 3.70
CA ILE A 41 -10.68 -5.73 3.26
C ILE A 41 -10.99 -4.72 4.37
N TYR A 42 -9.99 -3.94 4.74
CA TYR A 42 -10.10 -2.85 5.71
C TYR A 42 -9.75 -1.52 5.04
N LYS A 43 -10.55 -0.50 5.31
CA LYS A 43 -10.27 0.86 4.88
C LYS A 43 -9.41 1.56 5.91
N THR A 44 -8.23 2.01 5.48
CA THR A 44 -7.32 2.84 6.26
C THR A 44 -7.26 4.24 5.67
N VAL A 45 -7.30 5.25 6.52
CA VAL A 45 -7.28 6.65 6.12
C VAL A 45 -6.12 7.33 6.82
N ILE A 46 -5.23 7.94 6.03
CA ILE A 46 -4.14 8.77 6.52
C ILE A 46 -4.53 10.24 6.30
N GLY A 47 -4.92 10.87 7.40
CA GLY A 47 -5.19 12.31 7.50
C GLY A 47 -4.44 12.90 8.69
N LYS A 48 -4.95 14.00 9.26
CA LYS A 48 -4.41 14.61 10.50
C LYS A 48 -4.24 13.58 11.62
N VAL A 49 -5.23 12.69 11.77
CA VAL A 49 -5.19 11.52 12.66
C VAL A 49 -5.51 10.31 11.79
N PRO A 50 -4.66 9.26 11.75
CA PRO A 50 -4.96 8.05 11.01
C PRO A 50 -6.15 7.30 11.59
N THR A 51 -6.98 6.72 10.73
CA THR A 51 -8.10 5.87 11.15
C THR A 51 -8.13 4.58 10.34
N CYS A 52 -8.71 3.53 10.91
CA CYS A 52 -8.96 2.26 10.24
C CYS A 52 -10.26 1.65 10.77
N ASP A 53 -11.02 1.00 9.89
CA ASP A 53 -12.30 0.34 10.21
C ASP A 53 -12.13 -1.08 10.81
N CYS A 54 -10.89 -1.53 11.00
CA CYS A 54 -10.62 -2.85 11.55
C CYS A 54 -11.02 -2.96 13.03
N PRO A 55 -11.35 -4.18 13.52
CA PRO A 55 -11.76 -4.40 14.91
C PRO A 55 -10.70 -3.92 15.92
N ASP A 56 -9.40 -4.05 15.61
CA ASP A 56 -8.33 -3.69 16.53
C ASP A 56 -8.38 -2.22 16.97
N VAL A 57 -8.65 -1.28 16.06
CA VAL A 57 -8.81 0.15 16.42
C VAL A 57 -10.03 0.33 17.32
N ARG A 58 -11.14 -0.35 17.00
CA ARG A 58 -12.39 -0.28 17.77
C ARG A 58 -12.21 -0.76 19.20
N PHE A 59 -11.45 -1.82 19.42
CA PHE A 59 -11.29 -2.45 20.74
C PHE A 59 -10.11 -1.89 21.54
N ARG A 60 -8.97 -1.61 20.89
CA ARG A 60 -7.74 -1.23 21.59
C ARG A 60 -7.53 0.27 21.69
N LYS A 61 -8.26 1.09 20.92
CA LYS A 61 -8.10 2.56 20.84
C LYS A 61 -6.65 3.00 20.56
N THR A 62 -5.86 2.13 19.95
CA THR A 62 -4.47 2.36 19.54
C THR A 62 -4.33 2.17 18.03
N GLN A 63 -3.12 2.42 17.51
CA GLN A 63 -2.80 2.18 16.12
C GLN A 63 -2.82 0.68 15.81
N CYS A 64 -3.58 0.29 14.79
CA CYS A 64 -3.65 -1.11 14.35
C CYS A 64 -2.54 -1.43 13.34
N LYS A 65 -2.33 -2.73 13.13
CA LYS A 65 -1.36 -3.23 12.15
C LYS A 65 -1.59 -2.71 10.72
N HIS A 66 -2.85 -2.43 10.33
CA HIS A 66 -3.17 -1.90 9.01
C HIS A 66 -2.68 -0.46 8.83
N ILE A 67 -2.79 0.39 9.86
CA ILE A 67 -2.26 1.75 9.82
C ILE A 67 -0.73 1.69 9.75
N CYS A 68 -0.07 0.83 10.55
CA CYS A 68 1.37 0.67 10.49
C CYS A 68 1.84 0.22 9.11
N PHE A 69 1.15 -0.76 8.51
CA PHE A 69 1.42 -1.23 7.15
C PHE A 69 1.32 -0.11 6.11
N VAL A 70 0.25 0.68 6.15
CA VAL A 70 0.05 1.81 5.22
C VAL A 70 1.13 2.87 5.40
N LEU A 71 1.53 3.20 6.63
CA LEU A 71 2.59 4.19 6.84
C LEU A 71 3.94 3.69 6.34
N SER A 72 4.27 2.41 6.54
CA SER A 72 5.47 1.81 5.95
C SER A 72 5.43 1.81 4.42
N ALA A 73 4.27 1.54 3.83
CA ALA A 73 4.03 1.61 2.39
C ALA A 73 4.18 3.02 1.80
N MET A 74 4.01 4.04 2.63
CA MET A 74 4.21 5.44 2.29
C MET A 74 5.67 5.91 2.43
N ASP A 75 6.60 4.98 2.68
CA ASP A 75 8.02 5.26 2.95
C ASP A 75 8.22 6.24 4.13
N VAL A 76 7.30 6.21 5.11
CA VAL A 76 7.40 7.04 6.33
C VAL A 76 8.58 6.55 7.18
N PRO A 77 9.46 7.47 7.65
CA PRO A 77 10.55 7.10 8.55
C PRO A 77 10.04 6.27 9.73
N GLU A 78 10.77 5.21 10.09
CA GLU A 78 10.41 4.25 11.15
C GLU A 78 9.94 4.92 12.45
N GLN A 79 10.60 6.02 12.83
CA GLN A 79 10.30 6.79 14.04
C GLN A 79 8.89 7.42 14.04
N LEU A 80 8.34 7.68 12.85
CA LEU A 80 7.03 8.32 12.66
C LEU A 80 5.91 7.29 12.41
N VAL A 81 6.24 6.02 12.13
CA VAL A 81 5.25 4.95 11.84
C VAL A 81 4.30 4.76 13.02
N TYR A 82 4.77 4.95 14.26
CA TYR A 82 3.95 4.80 15.48
C TYR A 82 3.34 6.12 15.98
N GLN A 83 3.49 7.21 15.23
CA GLN A 83 2.97 8.51 15.61
C GLN A 83 1.45 8.55 15.46
N ARG A 84 0.76 9.08 16.48
CA ARG A 84 -0.71 9.11 16.53
C ARG A 84 -1.34 10.24 15.69
N SER A 85 -0.55 11.24 15.26
CA SER A 85 -1.04 12.38 14.48
C SER A 85 0.05 12.97 13.59
N PHE A 86 -0.29 13.39 12.37
CA PHE A 86 0.68 13.78 11.33
C PHE A 86 0.60 15.27 10.91
N LEU A 87 0.20 16.19 11.81
CA LEU A 87 -0.22 17.56 11.45
C LEU A 87 0.75 18.42 10.62
N PRO A 88 2.09 18.43 10.83
CA PRO A 88 2.98 19.20 9.95
C PRO A 88 3.40 18.41 8.71
N PHE A 89 3.60 17.11 8.87
CA PHE A 89 4.36 16.29 7.93
C PHE A 89 3.51 15.59 6.88
N LEU A 90 2.18 15.57 7.03
CA LEU A 90 1.29 14.90 6.08
C LEU A 90 1.41 15.49 4.66
N ARG A 91 1.58 16.81 4.52
CA ARG A 91 1.75 17.45 3.20
C ARG A 91 3.04 17.01 2.53
N GLU A 92 4.13 16.99 3.29
CA GLU A 92 5.44 16.55 2.81
C GLU A 92 5.40 15.07 2.46
N MET A 93 4.86 14.23 3.35
CA MET A 93 4.62 12.81 3.11
C MET A 93 3.78 12.56 1.85
N LEU A 94 2.72 13.34 1.61
CA LEU A 94 1.92 13.27 0.38
C LEU A 94 2.64 13.78 -0.87
N ALA A 95 3.63 14.67 -0.71
CA ALA A 95 4.44 15.17 -1.81
C ALA A 95 5.52 14.18 -2.23
N VAL A 96 6.15 13.48 -1.27
CA VAL A 96 7.15 12.42 -1.52
C VAL A 96 6.54 11.04 -1.72
N LEU A 97 5.26 10.88 -1.37
CA LEU A 97 4.52 9.63 -1.46
C LEU A 97 4.72 9.00 -2.84
N SER A 98 5.40 7.85 -2.87
CA SER A 98 5.70 7.03 -4.05
C SER A 98 4.46 6.52 -4.80
N LEU A 99 3.25 6.79 -4.28
CA LEU A 99 1.96 6.61 -4.96
C LEU A 99 1.68 7.70 -5.98
N LYS A 100 2.42 8.81 -5.90
CA LYS A 100 2.59 9.82 -6.95
C LYS A 100 3.68 9.40 -7.97
N ARG A 101 3.97 8.11 -8.14
CA ARG A 101 4.73 7.58 -9.31
C ARG A 101 3.97 7.69 -10.64
N ASN A 102 3.16 8.74 -10.78
CA ASN A 102 2.51 9.20 -12.00
C ASN A 102 3.15 10.52 -12.49
N LEU A 103 4.47 10.71 -12.33
CA LEU A 103 5.20 11.75 -13.09
C LEU A 103 6.59 11.34 -13.60
N ASP A 104 6.99 10.07 -13.49
CA ASP A 104 8.02 9.54 -14.40
C ASP A 104 7.33 8.98 -15.65
N THR A 105 6.65 9.89 -16.36
CA THR A 105 6.28 9.76 -17.78
C THR A 105 7.51 9.93 -18.68
N THR A 106 8.72 9.93 -18.13
CA THR A 106 9.97 10.05 -18.90
C THR A 106 10.47 8.70 -19.43
N THR A 107 9.93 7.59 -18.95
CA THR A 107 10.02 6.29 -19.62
C THR A 107 8.63 5.80 -19.95
N LEU A 108 8.01 6.44 -20.93
CA LEU A 108 7.00 5.79 -21.77
C LEU A 108 7.69 4.63 -22.51
N THR A 109 7.94 3.51 -21.84
CA THR A 109 7.83 2.25 -22.56
C THR A 109 6.40 2.20 -23.10
N SER A 110 6.26 1.77 -24.35
CA SER A 110 4.98 1.76 -25.04
C SER A 110 3.93 1.07 -24.15
N ALA A 111 2.70 1.60 -24.11
CA ALA A 111 1.62 0.99 -23.34
C ALA A 111 1.55 -0.51 -23.69
N GLY A 112 1.74 -1.38 -22.69
CA GLY A 112 1.82 -2.83 -22.92
C GLY A 112 3.21 -3.45 -22.78
N GLU A 113 4.26 -2.72 -22.42
CA GLU A 113 5.57 -3.31 -22.14
C GLU A 113 5.81 -3.56 -20.64
N ARG A 114 6.33 -4.75 -20.34
CA ARG A 114 6.68 -5.17 -18.98
C ARG A 114 7.95 -4.47 -18.50
N LYS A 115 7.89 -3.82 -17.34
CA LYS A 115 9.07 -3.21 -16.69
C LYS A 115 10.03 -4.29 -16.16
N PRO A 116 11.32 -3.97 -15.97
CA PRO A 116 12.24 -4.84 -15.23
C PRO A 116 11.66 -5.25 -13.87
N VAL A 117 11.99 -6.47 -13.44
CA VAL A 117 11.61 -6.95 -12.11
C VAL A 117 12.63 -6.42 -11.12
N ASP A 118 12.40 -5.19 -10.65
CA ASP A 118 13.25 -4.49 -9.69
C ASP A 118 12.45 -3.87 -8.55
N GLY A 119 13.17 -3.42 -7.51
CA GLY A 119 12.56 -2.76 -6.36
C GLY A 119 11.67 -3.68 -5.52
N LYS A 120 10.51 -3.16 -5.13
CA LYS A 120 9.54 -3.81 -4.23
C LYS A 120 8.20 -4.03 -4.93
N CYS A 121 7.55 -5.16 -4.63
CA CYS A 121 6.18 -5.43 -5.04
C CYS A 121 5.24 -4.38 -4.44
N PRO A 122 4.45 -3.64 -5.24
CA PRO A 122 3.61 -2.55 -4.73
C PRO A 122 2.37 -3.03 -3.98
N ILE A 123 2.10 -4.35 -3.94
CA ILE A 123 0.98 -4.92 -3.19
C ILE A 123 1.40 -5.21 -1.74
N CYS A 124 2.56 -5.86 -1.54
CA CYS A 124 3.01 -6.30 -0.22
C CYS A 124 4.24 -5.56 0.31
N PHE A 125 4.88 -4.72 -0.52
CA PHE A 125 6.09 -3.95 -0.22
C PHE A 125 7.35 -4.76 0.07
N HIS A 126 7.35 -6.06 -0.24
CA HIS A 126 8.54 -6.91 -0.20
C HIS A 126 9.30 -6.89 -1.52
N GLY A 127 10.61 -7.14 -1.47
CA GLY A 127 11.45 -7.28 -2.66
C GLY A 127 11.06 -8.47 -3.54
N PHE A 128 11.54 -8.48 -4.77
CA PHE A 128 11.44 -9.64 -5.66
C PHE A 128 12.66 -10.56 -5.47
N GLU A 129 12.44 -11.77 -4.99
CA GLU A 129 13.49 -12.79 -4.88
C GLU A 129 13.56 -13.65 -6.15
N THR A 130 14.71 -14.27 -6.42
CA THR A 130 15.00 -14.97 -7.68
C THR A 130 14.13 -16.19 -7.96
N ASP A 131 13.60 -16.84 -6.92
CA ASP A 131 12.76 -18.04 -6.99
C ASP A 131 11.25 -17.73 -6.96
N GLN A 132 10.88 -16.46 -6.76
CA GLN A 132 9.48 -16.06 -6.64
C GLN A 132 8.83 -15.83 -8.01
N LYS A 133 7.67 -16.45 -8.20
CA LYS A 133 6.86 -16.24 -9.41
C LYS A 133 6.30 -14.81 -9.42
N THR A 134 6.48 -14.11 -10.55
CA THR A 134 5.95 -12.77 -10.77
C THR A 134 4.87 -12.74 -11.85
N THR A 135 4.02 -11.74 -11.79
CA THR A 135 3.08 -11.33 -12.85
C THR A 135 3.17 -9.82 -13.02
N TRP A 136 2.53 -9.23 -14.03
CA TRP A 136 2.63 -7.80 -14.29
C TRP A 136 1.34 -7.21 -14.85
N CYS A 137 1.16 -5.90 -14.69
CA CYS A 137 0.00 -5.17 -15.20
C CYS A 137 0.23 -4.75 -16.64
N GLN A 138 -0.62 -5.21 -17.56
CA GLN A 138 -0.54 -4.88 -18.99
C GLN A 138 -0.71 -3.39 -19.29
N SER A 139 -1.37 -2.63 -18.42
CA SER A 139 -1.56 -1.19 -18.63
C SER A 139 -0.34 -0.34 -18.24
N CYS A 140 0.32 -0.65 -17.13
CA CYS A 140 1.37 0.20 -16.55
C CYS A 140 2.76 -0.45 -16.48
N GLY A 141 2.88 -1.72 -16.88
CA GLY A 141 4.14 -2.45 -16.90
C GLY A 141 4.62 -2.98 -15.54
N SER A 142 4.02 -2.58 -14.42
CA SER A 142 4.52 -2.91 -13.07
C SER A 142 4.40 -4.39 -12.73
N ASN A 143 5.43 -4.91 -12.07
CA ASN A 143 5.51 -6.29 -11.58
C ASN A 143 4.87 -6.45 -10.20
N PHE A 144 4.38 -7.65 -9.92
CA PHE A 144 3.82 -8.09 -8.65
C PHE A 144 4.20 -9.55 -8.39
N HIS A 145 4.28 -9.97 -7.13
CA HIS A 145 4.32 -11.42 -6.83
C HIS A 145 3.02 -12.07 -7.29
N LYS A 146 3.11 -13.24 -7.91
CA LYS A 146 1.95 -13.99 -8.39
C LYS A 146 0.99 -14.34 -7.25
N ALA A 147 1.52 -14.63 -6.06
CA ALA A 147 0.72 -14.88 -4.86
C ALA A 147 -0.06 -13.63 -4.43
N CYS A 148 0.59 -12.45 -4.39
CA CYS A 148 -0.05 -11.19 -4.05
C CYS A 148 -1.21 -10.86 -5.00
N PHE A 149 -0.99 -11.04 -6.32
CA PHE A 149 -2.03 -10.82 -7.32
C PHE A 149 -3.23 -11.76 -7.13
N LYS A 150 -3.00 -13.05 -6.84
CA LYS A 150 -4.08 -14.00 -6.57
C LYS A 150 -4.89 -13.66 -5.32
N THR A 151 -4.23 -13.21 -4.25
CA THR A 151 -4.93 -12.76 -3.04
C THR A 151 -5.79 -11.54 -3.32
N TRP A 152 -5.28 -10.59 -4.10
CA TRP A 152 -6.05 -9.44 -4.53
C TRP A 152 -7.26 -9.83 -5.38
N GLU A 153 -7.06 -10.66 -6.41
CA GLU A 153 -8.12 -11.17 -7.28
C GLU A 153 -9.23 -11.86 -6.47
N ALA A 154 -8.87 -12.77 -5.55
CA ALA A 154 -9.82 -13.45 -4.69
C ALA A 154 -10.66 -12.48 -3.83
N ALA A 155 -10.03 -11.46 -3.25
CA ALA A 155 -10.73 -10.46 -2.46
C ALA A 155 -11.71 -9.62 -3.31
N MET A 156 -11.33 -9.25 -4.53
CA MET A 156 -12.21 -8.52 -5.46
C MET A 156 -13.43 -9.35 -5.86
N HIS A 157 -13.24 -10.65 -6.10
CA HIS A 157 -14.36 -11.57 -6.35
C HIS A 157 -15.35 -11.61 -5.17
N THR A 158 -14.87 -11.71 -3.93
CA THR A 158 -15.73 -11.68 -2.74
C THR A 158 -16.48 -10.36 -2.58
N SER A 159 -15.88 -9.24 -2.99
CA SER A 159 -16.51 -7.92 -2.97
C SER A 159 -17.30 -7.56 -4.23
N HIS A 160 -17.50 -8.50 -5.16
CA HIS A 160 -18.20 -8.28 -6.43
C HIS A 160 -17.61 -7.12 -7.27
N THR A 161 -16.30 -6.96 -7.23
CA THR A 161 -15.54 -5.94 -7.98
C THR A 161 -14.49 -6.61 -8.86
N VAL A 162 -13.87 -5.83 -9.75
CA VAL A 162 -12.78 -6.29 -10.62
C VAL A 162 -11.45 -5.67 -10.22
N VAL A 163 -10.37 -6.38 -10.49
CA VAL A 163 -9.00 -5.87 -10.33
C VAL A 163 -8.76 -4.74 -11.34
N SER A 164 -8.40 -3.55 -10.86
CA SER A 164 -8.01 -2.40 -11.67
C SER A 164 -6.51 -2.14 -11.57
N CYS A 165 -5.92 -1.34 -12.47
CA CYS A 165 -4.53 -0.93 -12.29
C CYS A 165 -4.36 -0.18 -10.95
N LEU A 166 -3.30 -0.47 -10.19
CA LEU A 166 -3.02 0.21 -8.92
C LEU A 166 -2.69 1.70 -9.07
N TYR A 167 -2.33 2.15 -10.27
CA TYR A 167 -1.89 3.53 -10.54
C TYR A 167 -2.95 4.37 -11.25
N TRP A 168 -4.19 3.88 -11.33
CA TRP A 168 -5.35 4.59 -11.87
C TRP A 168 -6.21 5.18 -10.77
#